data_AF-A0A2K2BAF9-F1
#
_entry.id   AF-A0A2K2BAF9-F1
#
_cell.length_a   1.000
_cell.length_b   1.000
_cell.length_c   1.000
_cell.angle_alpha   90.00
_cell.angle_beta   90.00
_cell.angle_gamma   90.00
#
_symmetry.space_group_name_H-M   'P 1'
#
loop_
_entity.id
_entity.type
_entity.pdbx_description
1 polymer ?
#
loop_
_entity_poly.entity_id
_entity_poly.type
_entity_poly.pdbx_seq_one_letter_code
_entity_poly.pdbx_strand_id
1 'polypeptide(L)'
;VWKLGTVNYLEALKLQEKLFSNRKAHKILDTLLSLLHSPTYTLGKHHLIPVISLCDVGLGARNYVERLELTMIEMASLHGVKASARKKCETGVWVGDRKIGAIGVCISSRITSHGLAFNIDPDLDYFKHIVPCGIADKQVTSLRRETGTVLPSDEVINEPLISCFARIFGFKNLIWKENKSILLDNGKPERHVD
;
A
#
# COMPACT_ATOMS: atom_id res chain seq x y z
N VAL A 1 -7.87 -10.06 -0.65
CA VAL A 1 -7.84 -8.58 -0.72
C VAL A 1 -8.94 -8.02 0.14
N TRP A 2 -8.61 -7.13 1.08
CA TRP A 2 -9.59 -6.45 1.92
C TRP A 2 -9.64 -4.98 1.52
N LYS A 3 -10.78 -4.55 0.97
CA LYS A 3 -11.02 -3.14 0.61
C LYS A 3 -11.68 -2.46 1.81
N LEU A 4 -10.95 -1.57 2.49
CA LEU A 4 -11.43 -0.97 3.75
C LEU A 4 -11.95 0.46 3.58
N GLY A 5 -11.63 1.12 2.46
CA GLY A 5 -11.92 2.55 2.28
C GLY A 5 -11.06 3.40 3.22
N THR A 6 -11.61 4.51 3.70
CA THR A 6 -10.91 5.40 4.65
C THR A 6 -10.91 4.80 6.06
N VAL A 7 -9.71 4.63 6.63
CA VAL A 7 -9.48 4.06 7.96
C VAL A 7 -8.55 4.96 8.76
N ASN A 8 -8.78 5.11 10.06
CA ASN A 8 -7.85 5.83 10.93
C ASN A 8 -6.48 5.13 10.95
N TYR A 9 -5.40 5.90 10.99
CA TYR A 9 -4.04 5.35 10.98
C TYR A 9 -3.79 4.34 12.12
N LEU A 10 -4.21 4.66 13.35
CA LEU A 10 -3.99 3.80 14.51
C LEU A 10 -4.81 2.51 14.42
N GLU A 11 -6.03 2.58 13.90
CA GLU A 11 -6.87 1.40 13.66
C GLU A 11 -6.27 0.48 12.60
N ALA A 12 -5.77 1.06 11.50
CA ALA A 12 -5.07 0.31 10.47
C ALA A 12 -3.77 -0.31 10.99
N LEU A 13 -3.04 0.37 11.87
CA LEU A 13 -1.84 -0.17 12.50
C LEU A 13 -2.17 -1.38 13.39
N LYS A 14 -3.18 -1.28 14.26
CA LYS A 14 -3.67 -2.40 15.07
C LYS A 14 -4.11 -3.58 14.21
N LEU A 15 -4.81 -3.30 13.11
CA LEU A 15 -5.22 -4.33 12.17
C LEU A 15 -4.02 -5.03 11.53
N GLN A 16 -2.99 -4.28 11.13
CA GLN A 16 -1.75 -4.84 10.60
C GLN A 16 -1.05 -5.78 11.59
N GLU A 17 -0.94 -5.38 12.85
CA GLU A 17 -0.34 -6.21 13.91
C GLU A 17 -1.13 -7.51 14.13
N LYS A 18 -2.47 -7.43 14.14
CA LYS A 18 -3.36 -8.59 14.25
C LYS A 18 -3.18 -9.54 13.07
N LEU A 19 -3.18 -9.03 11.84
CA LEU A 19 -3.02 -9.84 10.63
C LEU A 19 -1.62 -10.44 10.54
N PHE A 20 -0.58 -9.68 10.88
CA PHE A 20 0.79 -10.17 10.94
C PHE A 20 0.88 -11.37 11.89
N SER A 21 0.34 -11.23 13.11
CA SER A 21 0.36 -12.29 14.12
C SER A 21 -0.42 -13.53 13.66
N ASN A 22 -1.61 -13.33 13.09
CA ASN A 22 -2.43 -14.41 12.57
C ASN A 22 -1.77 -15.12 11.39
N ARG A 23 -1.12 -14.37 10.50
CA ARG A 23 -0.43 -14.92 9.33
C ARG A 23 0.80 -15.72 9.73
N LYS A 24 1.57 -15.21 10.69
CA LYS A 24 2.72 -15.89 11.31
C LYS A 24 2.30 -17.20 11.99
N ALA A 25 1.12 -17.22 12.60
CA ALA A 25 0.53 -18.42 13.19
C ALA A 25 -0.20 -19.32 12.18
N HIS A 26 -0.09 -19.05 10.87
CA HIS A 26 -0.77 -19.78 9.79
C HIS A 26 -2.31 -19.86 9.92
N LYS A 27 -2.92 -18.92 10.66
CA LYS A 27 -4.39 -18.85 10.87
C LYS A 27 -5.14 -18.21 9.70
N ILE A 28 -4.43 -17.44 8.86
CA ILE A 28 -4.98 -16.76 7.69
C ILE A 28 -4.06 -16.95 6.49
N LEU A 29 -4.64 -16.80 5.29
CA LEU A 29 -3.91 -16.73 4.04
C LEU A 29 -3.20 -15.37 3.89
N ASP A 30 -2.31 -15.29 2.91
CA ASP A 30 -1.72 -14.03 2.44
C ASP A 30 -2.81 -12.99 2.17
N THR A 31 -2.66 -11.83 2.80
CA THR A 31 -3.71 -10.80 2.84
C THR A 31 -3.16 -9.47 2.36
N LEU A 32 -3.80 -8.91 1.34
CA LEU A 32 -3.56 -7.53 0.90
C LEU A 32 -4.64 -6.62 1.45
N LEU A 33 -4.26 -5.62 2.25
CA LEU A 33 -5.15 -4.53 2.63
C LEU A 33 -5.04 -3.39 1.61
N SER A 34 -6.19 -2.84 1.23
CA SER A 34 -6.30 -1.61 0.43
C SER A 34 -7.11 -0.60 1.22
N LEU A 35 -6.49 0.52 1.59
CA LEU A 35 -7.11 1.53 2.43
C LEU A 35 -6.61 2.93 2.09
N LEU A 36 -7.33 3.92 2.59
CA LEU A 36 -6.94 5.32 2.60
C LEU A 36 -6.86 5.79 4.04
N HIS A 37 -6.01 6.78 4.31
CA HIS A 37 -6.03 7.48 5.59
C HIS A 37 -6.63 8.88 5.41
N SER A 38 -7.37 9.35 6.43
CA SER A 38 -7.57 10.79 6.61
C SER A 38 -6.21 11.49 6.67
N PRO A 39 -6.11 12.80 6.37
CA PRO A 39 -4.83 13.50 6.32
C PRO A 39 -3.99 13.20 7.56
N THR A 40 -2.88 12.50 7.32
CA THR A 40 -1.85 12.17 8.30
C THR A 40 -0.53 12.54 7.66
N TYR A 41 0.49 12.86 8.46
CA TYR A 41 1.81 13.25 7.97
C TYR A 41 2.61 12.08 7.36
N THR A 42 1.94 11.22 6.59
CA THR A 42 2.54 10.09 5.86
C THR A 42 2.59 10.41 4.36
N LEU A 43 3.60 9.87 3.68
CA LEU A 43 3.79 10.08 2.24
C LEU A 43 2.79 9.25 1.43
N GLY A 44 1.59 9.78 1.24
CA GLY A 44 0.62 9.35 0.22
C GLY A 44 -0.73 8.90 0.77
N LYS A 45 -1.75 8.96 -0.10
CA LYS A 45 -3.17 8.79 0.29
C LYS A 45 -3.68 7.35 0.14
N HIS A 46 -3.22 6.62 -0.89
CA HIS A 46 -3.69 5.26 -1.17
C HIS A 46 -2.65 4.24 -0.74
N HIS A 47 -3.00 3.41 0.22
CA HIS A 47 -2.07 2.47 0.83
C HIS A 47 -2.43 1.04 0.43
N LEU A 48 -1.46 0.33 -0.11
CA LEU A 48 -1.49 -1.12 -0.25
C LEU A 48 -0.53 -1.73 0.75
N ILE A 49 -1.05 -2.59 1.62
CA ILE A 49 -0.32 -3.19 2.73
C ILE A 49 -0.41 -4.71 2.59
N PRO A 50 0.59 -5.34 1.95
CA PRO A 50 0.64 -6.78 1.84
C PRO A 50 1.14 -7.38 3.15
N VAL A 51 0.35 -8.28 3.74
CA VAL A 51 0.72 -9.16 4.84
C VAL A 51 0.90 -10.56 4.25
N ILE A 52 2.10 -10.85 3.78
CA ILE A 52 2.42 -12.07 3.03
C ILE A 52 3.68 -12.75 3.56
N SER A 53 3.79 -14.07 3.34
CA SER A 53 5.02 -14.82 3.62
C SER A 53 5.98 -14.73 2.44
N LEU A 54 7.16 -14.13 2.66
CA LEU A 54 8.23 -14.07 1.66
C LEU A 54 8.79 -15.45 1.31
N CYS A 55 8.70 -16.42 2.23
CA CYS A 55 9.05 -17.82 1.92
C CYS A 55 8.11 -18.40 0.87
N ASP A 56 6.81 -18.20 1.06
CA ASP A 56 5.76 -18.87 0.26
C ASP A 56 5.75 -18.31 -1.17
N VAL A 57 6.04 -17.02 -1.33
CA VAL A 57 6.20 -16.37 -2.64
C VAL A 57 7.63 -16.48 -3.21
N GLY A 58 8.57 -17.07 -2.48
CA GLY A 58 9.96 -17.27 -2.94
C GLY A 58 10.76 -15.99 -3.16
N LEU A 59 10.53 -14.95 -2.34
CA LEU A 59 11.17 -13.64 -2.51
C LEU A 59 12.13 -13.29 -1.38
N GLY A 60 13.23 -12.63 -1.73
CA GLY A 60 14.05 -11.88 -0.77
C GLY A 60 13.47 -10.48 -0.50
N ALA A 61 13.86 -9.87 0.61
CA ALA A 61 13.40 -8.52 1.00
C ALA A 61 13.61 -7.46 -0.10
N ARG A 62 14.77 -7.49 -0.77
CA ARG A 62 15.08 -6.57 -1.87
C ARG A 62 14.14 -6.75 -3.07
N ASN A 63 13.97 -8.01 -3.52
CA ASN A 63 13.10 -8.33 -4.65
C ASN A 63 11.63 -7.98 -4.32
N TYR A 64 11.21 -8.16 -3.06
CA TYR A 64 9.90 -7.71 -2.58
C TYR A 64 9.72 -6.20 -2.77
N VAL A 65 10.68 -5.38 -2.34
CA VAL A 65 10.62 -3.92 -2.54
C VAL A 65 10.63 -3.55 -4.02
N GLU A 66 11.50 -4.16 -4.83
CA GLU A 66 11.57 -3.93 -6.28
C GLU A 66 10.23 -4.24 -6.98
N ARG A 67 9.51 -5.28 -6.52
CA ARG A 67 8.15 -5.61 -7.03
C ARG A 67 7.07 -4.63 -6.58
N LEU A 68 7.17 -4.07 -5.38
CA LEU A 68 6.28 -2.97 -4.96
C LEU A 68 6.52 -1.72 -5.79
N GLU A 69 7.78 -1.41 -6.12
CA GLU A 69 8.10 -0.32 -7.04
C GLU A 69 7.52 -0.59 -8.44
N LEU A 70 7.72 -1.80 -8.96
CA LEU A 70 7.17 -2.20 -10.25
C LEU A 70 5.63 -2.08 -10.28
N THR A 71 4.94 -2.39 -9.18
CA THR A 71 3.48 -2.26 -9.05
C THR A 71 3.02 -0.82 -9.29
N MET A 72 3.69 0.15 -8.67
CA MET A 72 3.37 1.57 -8.86
C MET A 72 3.79 2.08 -10.24
N ILE A 73 4.89 1.58 -10.80
CA ILE A 73 5.36 1.94 -12.15
C ILE A 73 4.35 1.47 -13.20
N GLU A 74 3.88 0.22 -13.11
CA GLU A 74 2.87 -0.30 -14.02
C GLU A 74 1.55 0.45 -13.89
N MET A 75 1.11 0.74 -12.65
CA MET A 75 -0.06 1.58 -12.43
C MET A 75 0.09 2.94 -13.09
N ALA A 76 1.22 3.64 -12.91
CA ALA A 76 1.48 4.91 -13.56
C ALA A 76 1.47 4.77 -15.11
N SER A 77 2.04 3.69 -15.63
CA SER A 77 2.08 3.42 -17.07
C SER A 77 0.69 3.19 -17.69
N LEU A 78 -0.25 2.58 -16.96
CA LEU A 78 -1.64 2.43 -17.41
C LEU A 78 -2.33 3.78 -17.68
N HIS A 79 -1.85 4.83 -17.03
CA HIS A 79 -2.34 6.20 -17.18
C HIS A 79 -1.41 7.09 -18.03
N GLY A 80 -0.46 6.49 -18.76
CA GLY A 80 0.47 7.22 -19.63
C GLY A 80 1.56 8.01 -18.89
N VAL A 81 1.74 7.78 -17.58
CA VAL A 81 2.73 8.47 -16.76
C VAL A 81 4.03 7.67 -16.74
N LYS A 82 5.12 8.28 -17.20
CA LYS A 82 6.46 7.66 -17.22
C LYS A 82 7.13 7.74 -15.85
N ALA A 83 6.91 6.71 -15.03
CA ALA A 83 7.49 6.58 -13.70
C ALA A 83 8.65 5.57 -13.65
N SER A 84 9.54 5.71 -12.66
CA SER A 84 10.69 4.80 -12.47
C SER A 84 11.11 4.69 -11.01
N ALA A 85 11.72 3.55 -10.67
CA ALA A 85 12.43 3.34 -9.41
C ALA A 85 13.83 3.97 -9.48
N ARG A 86 14.42 4.28 -8.31
CA ARG A 86 15.76 4.88 -8.22
C ARG A 86 16.72 3.98 -7.46
N LYS A 87 17.99 3.97 -7.88
CA LYS A 87 19.06 3.16 -7.27
C LYS A 87 19.74 3.82 -6.07
N LYS A 88 19.81 5.16 -6.06
CA LYS A 88 20.33 5.95 -4.92
C LYS A 88 19.26 5.91 -3.82
N CYS A 89 19.64 5.91 -2.53
CA CYS A 89 18.83 5.76 -1.30
C CYS A 89 17.49 6.54 -1.23
N GLU A 90 16.63 6.31 -2.20
CA GLU A 90 15.47 7.10 -2.62
C GLU A 90 14.36 6.13 -2.97
N THR A 91 14.18 5.11 -2.13
CA THR A 91 13.22 4.04 -2.30
C THR A 91 11.81 4.59 -2.57
N GLY A 92 11.13 3.95 -3.51
CA GLY A 92 9.85 4.40 -4.04
C GLY A 92 9.93 4.77 -5.51
N VAL A 93 8.88 5.41 -6.00
CA VAL A 93 8.67 5.63 -7.44
C VAL A 93 8.57 7.11 -7.75
N TRP A 94 9.15 7.49 -8.88
CA TRP A 94 9.45 8.87 -9.25
C TRP A 94 9.07 9.17 -10.70
N VAL A 95 8.60 10.39 -10.94
CA VAL A 95 8.37 10.98 -12.27
C VAL A 95 9.30 12.18 -12.42
N GLY A 96 10.36 12.04 -13.23
CA GLY A 96 11.49 12.97 -13.16
C GLY A 96 12.03 13.02 -11.72
N ASP A 97 12.14 14.21 -11.15
CA ASP A 97 12.56 14.46 -9.75
C ASP A 97 11.43 14.52 -8.72
N ARG A 98 10.21 14.17 -9.11
CA ARG A 98 9.04 14.21 -8.23
C ARG A 98 8.66 12.82 -7.74
N LYS A 99 8.49 12.63 -6.44
CA LYS A 99 8.06 11.35 -5.87
C LYS A 99 6.56 11.16 -6.06
N ILE A 100 6.14 10.08 -6.73
CA ILE A 100 4.73 9.71 -6.90
C ILE A 100 4.29 8.60 -5.93
N GLY A 101 5.24 7.82 -5.41
CA GLY A 101 4.93 6.75 -4.47
C GLY A 101 6.06 6.48 -3.49
N ALA A 102 5.69 6.20 -2.24
CA ALA A 102 6.60 5.82 -1.17
C ALA A 102 6.43 4.34 -0.81
N ILE A 103 7.51 3.74 -0.33
CA ILE A 103 7.50 2.38 0.21
C ILE A 103 8.12 2.46 1.60
N GLY A 104 7.40 1.89 2.56
CA GLY A 104 7.87 1.65 3.92
C GLY A 104 7.37 0.29 4.32
N VAL A 105 8.27 -0.67 4.51
CA VAL A 105 7.94 -2.07 4.79
C VAL A 105 8.67 -2.53 6.03
N CYS A 106 8.02 -3.34 6.85
CA CYS A 106 8.67 -4.08 7.92
C CYS A 106 8.59 -5.57 7.59
N ILE A 107 9.69 -6.28 7.80
CA ILE A 107 9.76 -7.72 7.55
C ILE A 107 10.27 -8.37 8.83
N SER A 108 9.44 -9.22 9.42
CA SER A 108 9.77 -9.95 10.63
C SER A 108 9.26 -11.38 10.52
N SER A 109 10.09 -12.35 10.93
CA SER A 109 9.79 -13.79 10.74
C SER A 109 9.41 -14.14 9.28
N ARG A 110 9.99 -13.42 8.31
CA ARG A 110 9.70 -13.53 6.86
C ARG A 110 8.25 -13.18 6.46
N ILE A 111 7.47 -12.59 7.36
CA ILE A 111 6.16 -12.02 7.07
C ILE A 111 6.31 -10.51 6.89
N THR A 112 5.60 -9.94 5.93
CA THR A 112 5.61 -8.49 5.65
C THR A 112 4.52 -7.76 6.42
N SER A 113 4.77 -6.50 6.77
CA SER A 113 3.77 -5.51 7.21
C SER A 113 4.13 -4.14 6.66
N HIS A 114 3.22 -3.17 6.80
CA HIS A 114 3.23 -1.93 6.02
C HIS A 114 3.24 -2.23 4.50
N GLY A 115 3.75 -1.35 3.66
CA GLY A 115 3.67 -1.55 2.22
C GLY A 115 4.06 -0.32 1.41
N LEU A 116 3.21 -0.02 0.43
CA LEU A 116 3.37 1.13 -0.45
C LEU A 116 2.26 2.15 -0.22
N ALA A 117 2.58 3.40 -0.49
CA ALA A 117 1.65 4.51 -0.54
C ALA A 117 1.81 5.22 -1.89
N PHE A 118 0.73 5.26 -2.68
CA PHE A 118 0.73 5.80 -4.04
C PHE A 118 -0.14 7.07 -4.11
N ASN A 119 0.39 8.13 -4.71
CA ASN A 119 -0.30 9.41 -4.84
C ASN A 119 -1.19 9.39 -6.08
N ILE A 120 -2.47 9.04 -5.90
CA ILE A 120 -3.46 9.11 -6.97
C ILE A 120 -3.98 10.53 -7.12
N ASP A 121 -4.76 11.00 -6.14
CA ASP A 121 -5.25 12.38 -6.07
C ASP A 121 -5.25 12.92 -4.60
N PRO A 122 -4.09 12.96 -3.92
CA PRO A 122 -3.96 13.68 -2.67
C PRO A 122 -3.90 15.19 -2.90
N ASP A 123 -4.33 15.95 -1.91
CA ASP A 123 -3.92 17.35 -1.77
C ASP A 123 -2.41 17.39 -1.50
N LEU A 124 -1.67 17.97 -2.45
CA LEU A 124 -0.21 18.02 -2.39
C LEU A 124 0.31 19.12 -1.46
N ASP A 125 -0.53 20.05 -1.01
CA ASP A 125 -0.10 21.15 -0.15
C ASP A 125 0.27 20.67 1.26
N TYR A 126 -0.29 19.55 1.73
CA TYR A 126 0.13 18.90 2.97
C TYR A 126 1.62 18.56 2.99
N PHE A 127 2.23 18.29 1.82
CA PHE A 127 3.65 17.97 1.73
C PHE A 127 4.57 19.18 1.91
N LYS A 128 4.05 20.41 1.78
CA LYS A 128 4.82 21.64 2.03
C LYS A 128 5.14 21.83 3.52
N HIS A 129 4.36 21.19 4.40
CA HIS A 129 4.48 21.32 5.84
C HIS A 129 5.34 20.23 6.49
N ILE A 130 5.86 19.29 5.70
CA ILE A 130 6.77 18.24 6.17
C ILE A 130 8.06 18.29 5.36
N VAL A 131 9.20 18.01 5.98
CA VAL A 131 10.48 17.79 5.27
C VAL A 131 10.55 16.30 4.94
N PRO A 132 10.20 15.85 3.72
CA PRO A 132 10.13 14.44 3.41
C PRO A 132 11.56 13.91 3.29
N CYS A 133 11.90 12.89 4.09
CA CYS A 133 13.14 12.12 3.96
C CYS A 133 14.45 12.94 4.03
N GLY A 134 14.49 14.09 4.73
CA GLY A 134 15.74 14.85 4.95
C GLY A 134 16.40 15.40 3.68
N ILE A 135 15.68 15.45 2.55
CA ILE A 135 16.19 15.95 1.27
C ILE A 135 15.31 17.13 0.87
N ALA A 136 15.77 18.34 1.20
CA ALA A 136 15.02 19.59 1.09
C ALA A 136 14.57 19.94 -0.35
N ASP A 137 15.23 19.37 -1.37
CA ASP A 137 15.04 19.80 -2.76
C ASP A 137 14.07 18.91 -3.58
N LYS A 138 13.38 17.97 -2.93
CA LYS A 138 12.56 16.98 -3.65
C LYS A 138 11.07 17.24 -3.54
N GLN A 139 10.45 17.35 -4.71
CA GLN A 139 9.02 17.54 -4.85
C GLN A 139 8.28 16.21 -4.78
N VAL A 140 7.00 16.28 -4.44
CA VAL A 140 6.05 15.18 -4.60
C VAL A 140 5.11 15.47 -5.77
N THR A 141 4.55 14.42 -6.35
CA THR A 141 3.52 14.51 -7.39
C THR A 141 2.43 13.49 -7.17
N SER A 142 1.40 13.53 -8.01
CA SER A 142 0.28 12.60 -8.02
C SER A 142 -0.07 12.21 -9.44
N LEU A 143 -0.77 11.10 -9.60
CA LEU A 143 -1.29 10.66 -10.88
C LEU A 143 -2.18 11.76 -11.49
N ARG A 144 -3.05 12.38 -10.68
CA ARG A 144 -3.90 13.49 -11.12
C ARG A 144 -3.09 14.65 -11.71
N ARG A 145 -2.00 15.03 -11.05
CA ARG A 145 -1.14 16.13 -11.48
C ARG A 145 -0.39 15.78 -12.78
N GLU A 146 0.08 14.55 -12.93
CA GLU A 146 0.85 14.13 -14.10
C GLU A 146 -0.03 13.86 -15.33
N THR A 147 -1.28 13.41 -15.16
CA THR A 147 -2.20 13.18 -16.28
C THR A 147 -2.96 14.44 -16.70
N GLY A 148 -3.20 15.37 -15.76
CA GLY A 148 -4.03 16.55 -15.99
C GLY A 148 -5.53 16.24 -16.19
N THR A 149 -5.95 15.00 -15.95
CA THR A 149 -7.32 14.53 -16.22
C THR A 149 -8.12 14.29 -14.94
N VAL A 150 -9.45 14.37 -15.02
CA VAL A 150 -10.30 13.90 -13.93
C VAL A 150 -10.14 12.39 -13.79
N LEU A 151 -9.67 11.95 -12.62
CA LEU A 151 -9.54 10.54 -12.30
C LEU A 151 -10.89 9.97 -11.81
N PRO A 152 -11.15 8.67 -12.02
CA PRO A 152 -12.25 7.96 -11.38
C PRO A 152 -12.21 8.03 -9.85
N SER A 153 -13.29 7.59 -9.20
CA SER A 153 -13.34 7.51 -7.74
C SER A 153 -12.20 6.65 -7.17
N ASP A 154 -11.82 6.95 -5.93
CA ASP A 154 -10.78 6.23 -5.19
C ASP A 154 -11.00 4.69 -5.22
N GLU A 155 -12.26 4.24 -5.22
CA GLU A 155 -12.62 2.83 -5.30
C GLU A 155 -12.26 2.21 -6.66
N VAL A 156 -12.66 2.86 -7.75
CA VAL A 156 -12.44 2.37 -9.12
C VAL A 156 -10.95 2.35 -9.45
N ILE A 157 -10.21 3.38 -9.04
CA ILE A 157 -8.80 3.52 -9.37
C ILE A 157 -7.88 2.64 -8.50
N ASN A 158 -8.37 2.13 -7.36
CA ASN A 158 -7.64 1.16 -6.54
C ASN A 158 -7.62 -0.25 -7.15
N GLU A 159 -8.61 -0.63 -7.96
CA GLU A 159 -8.67 -1.98 -8.54
C GLU A 159 -7.53 -2.27 -9.53
N PRO A 160 -7.18 -1.36 -10.47
CA PRO A 160 -6.00 -1.55 -11.31
C PRO A 160 -4.71 -1.69 -10.50
N LEU A 161 -4.53 -0.91 -9.43
CA LEU A 161 -3.36 -0.99 -8.57
C LEU A 161 -3.25 -2.38 -7.88
N ILE A 162 -4.37 -2.91 -7.37
CA ILE A 162 -4.45 -4.26 -6.79
C ILE A 162 -4.17 -5.34 -7.85
N SER A 163 -4.67 -5.14 -9.07
CA SER A 163 -4.48 -6.07 -10.19
C SER A 163 -3.01 -6.12 -10.64
N CYS A 164 -2.35 -4.96 -10.74
CA CYS A 164 -0.90 -4.88 -10.98
C CYS A 164 -0.13 -5.64 -9.90
N PHE A 165 -0.45 -5.41 -8.63
CA PHE A 165 0.18 -6.12 -7.51
C PHE A 165 0.00 -7.64 -7.66
N ALA A 166 -1.24 -8.10 -7.81
CA ALA A 166 -1.54 -9.52 -7.90
C ALA A 166 -0.77 -10.20 -9.04
N ARG A 167 -0.74 -9.57 -10.22
CA ARG A 167 -0.02 -10.08 -11.38
C ARG A 167 1.49 -10.14 -11.14
N ILE A 168 2.10 -9.07 -10.65
CA ILE A 168 3.55 -9.00 -10.40
C ILE A 168 3.99 -10.04 -9.36
N PHE A 169 3.17 -10.27 -8.34
CA PHE A 169 3.44 -11.24 -7.28
C PHE A 169 2.99 -12.66 -7.64
N GLY A 170 2.36 -12.88 -8.79
CA GLY A 170 1.94 -14.20 -9.27
C GLY A 170 0.71 -14.78 -8.57
N PHE A 171 -0.09 -13.96 -7.89
CA PHE A 171 -1.34 -14.39 -7.28
C PHE A 171 -2.42 -14.60 -8.36
N LYS A 172 -2.89 -15.85 -8.48
CA LYS A 172 -3.88 -16.24 -9.50
C LYS A 172 -5.32 -16.06 -9.05
N ASN A 173 -5.58 -16.28 -7.75
CA ASN A 173 -6.93 -16.26 -7.19
C ASN A 173 -7.01 -15.18 -6.12
N LEU A 174 -7.86 -14.17 -6.36
CA LEU A 174 -8.11 -13.09 -5.40
C LEU A 174 -9.46 -13.31 -4.71
N ILE A 175 -9.42 -13.49 -3.40
CA ILE A 175 -10.62 -13.52 -2.56
C ILE A 175 -10.86 -12.10 -2.07
N TRP A 176 -11.94 -11.47 -2.53
CA TRP A 176 -12.34 -10.13 -2.13
C TRP A 176 -13.14 -10.17 -0.84
N LYS A 177 -12.80 -9.30 0.11
CA LYS A 177 -13.57 -9.07 1.32
C LYS A 177 -13.88 -7.59 1.44
N GLU A 178 -15.17 -7.27 1.40
CA GLU A 178 -15.72 -5.97 1.70
C GLU A 178 -16.25 -6.05 3.13
N ASN A 179 -15.47 -5.61 4.13
CA ASN A 179 -15.96 -5.68 5.50
C ASN A 179 -15.30 -4.62 6.38
N LYS A 180 -16.06 -3.54 6.62
CA LYS A 180 -15.78 -2.55 7.68
C LYS A 180 -16.00 -3.16 9.07
N SER A 181 -16.78 -4.22 9.20
CA SER A 181 -17.08 -4.94 10.45
C SER A 181 -15.85 -5.54 11.14
N ILE A 182 -14.77 -5.82 10.39
CA ILE A 182 -13.53 -6.39 10.94
C ILE A 182 -12.77 -5.39 11.83
N LEU A 183 -13.01 -4.08 11.66
CA LEU A 183 -12.47 -3.03 12.53
C LEU A 183 -13.22 -2.92 13.86
N LEU A 184 -14.47 -3.37 13.93
CA LEU A 184 -15.33 -3.30 15.13
C LEU A 184 -15.17 -4.51 16.05
N ASP A 185 -14.53 -5.58 15.59
CA ASP A 185 -14.29 -6.78 16.39
C ASP A 185 -13.08 -6.60 17.32
N ASN A 186 -13.27 -5.69 18.28
CA ASN A 186 -12.44 -5.50 19.46
C ASN A 186 -12.68 -6.66 20.44
N GLY A 187 -12.25 -7.87 20.07
CA GLY A 187 -11.99 -8.98 20.98
C GLY A 187 -13.09 -9.27 22.00
N LYS A 188 -14.28 -9.69 21.56
CA LYS A 188 -15.09 -10.54 22.43
C LYS A 188 -14.71 -12.00 22.19
N PRO A 189 -14.29 -12.76 23.22
CA PRO A 189 -14.12 -14.20 23.05
C PRO A 189 -15.46 -14.80 22.65
N GLU A 190 -15.44 -15.70 21.67
CA GLU A 190 -16.58 -16.54 21.34
C GLU A 190 -17.02 -17.26 22.62
N ARG A 191 -18.16 -16.86 23.18
CA ARG A 191 -18.84 -17.65 24.19
C ARG A 191 -19.41 -18.85 23.46
N HIS A 192 -18.73 -19.98 23.56
CA HIS A 192 -19.37 -21.27 23.39
C HIS A 192 -20.56 -21.31 24.35
N VAL A 193 -21.75 -21.45 23.79
CA VAL A 193 -22.95 -21.79 24.53
C VAL A 193 -22.97 -23.31 24.53
N ASP A 194 -22.79 -23.89 25.73
CA ASP A 194 -23.05 -25.30 26.00
C ASP A 194 -24.54 -25.63 25.86
#